data_AF-A0A4V5NWE5-F1
#
_entry.id   AF-A0A4V5NWE5-F1
#
_cell.length_a   1.000
_cell.length_b   1.000
_cell.length_c   1.000
_cell.angle_alpha   90.00
_cell.angle_beta   90.00
_cell.angle_gamma   90.00
#
_symmetry.space_group_name_H-M   'P 1'
#
loop_
_entity.id
_entity.type
_entity.pdbx_description
1 polymer ?
#
loop_
_entity_poly.entity_id
_entity_poly.type
_entity_poly.pdbx_seq_one_letter_code
_entity_poly.pdbx_strand_id
1 'polypeptide(L)' 'MNWNFQFSGLSEFLNMGGYAFFVWLAYGVAFAALGLLVVSCLSQRQRVIKQISQKQAREERLRQHRSKAV' A
#
# COMPACT_ATOMS: atom_id res chain seq x y z
N MET A 1 -8.88 20.65 46.20
CA MET A 1 -8.87 19.65 45.11
C MET A 1 -7.83 20.12 44.09
N ASN A 2 -6.58 19.66 44.22
CA ASN A 2 -5.50 20.11 43.34
C ASN A 2 -5.40 19.14 42.16
N TRP A 3 -5.87 19.57 40.99
CA TRP A 3 -5.67 18.87 39.73
C TRP A 3 -4.33 19.28 39.15
N ASN A 4 -3.32 18.42 39.32
CA ASN A 4 -1.99 18.61 38.74
C ASN A 4 -1.91 17.78 37.44
N PHE A 5 -1.76 18.47 36.30
CA PHE A 5 -1.58 17.84 35.00
C PHE A 5 -0.09 17.52 34.79
N GLN A 6 0.26 16.23 34.77
CA GLN A 6 1.64 15.71 34.75
C GLN A 6 2.08 15.27 33.34
N PHE A 7 2.17 16.20 32.41
CA PHE A 7 2.72 15.91 31.08
C PHE A 7 3.83 16.92 30.77
N SER A 8 5.10 16.57 31.05
CA SER A 8 6.24 17.50 30.93
C SER A 8 6.82 17.58 29.51
N GLY A 9 6.15 17.00 28.50
CA GLY A 9 6.44 17.21 27.09
C GLY A 9 6.75 15.95 26.29
N LEU A 10 6.92 16.12 24.97
CA LEU A 10 7.17 15.05 23.98
C LEU A 10 8.34 14.12 24.34
N SER A 11 9.30 14.58 25.14
CA SER A 11 10.44 13.78 25.58
C SER A 11 10.04 12.70 26.60
N GLU A 12 9.14 13.00 27.55
CA GLU A 12 8.56 11.98 28.45
C GLU A 12 7.65 11.03 27.66
N PHE A 13 6.96 11.51 26.62
CA PHE A 13 6.12 10.66 25.78
C PHE A 13 6.93 9.62 24.99
N LEU A 14 8.13 10.00 24.52
CA LEU A 14 9.08 9.11 23.87
C LEU A 14 9.88 8.26 24.85
N ASN A 15 10.02 8.71 26.10
CA ASN A 15 10.88 8.10 27.11
C ASN A 15 10.10 7.70 28.39
N MET A 16 8.82 7.34 28.24
CA MET A 16 7.97 6.74 29.28
C MET A 16 8.38 5.27 29.47
N GLY A 17 9.61 5.04 29.94
CA GLY A 17 10.09 3.79 30.53
C GLY A 17 9.66 2.49 29.83
N GLY A 18 9.62 2.43 28.51
CA GLY A 18 9.31 1.22 27.73
C GLY A 18 8.04 1.26 26.84
N TYR A 19 7.09 2.17 27.06
CA TYR A 19 5.82 2.16 26.29
C TYR A 19 5.91 2.77 24.89
N ALA A 20 6.80 3.74 24.69
CA ALA A 20 6.98 4.41 23.39
C ALA A 20 7.37 3.44 22.26
N PHE A 21 8.09 2.35 22.60
CA PHE A 21 8.48 1.31 21.65
C PHE A 21 7.26 0.58 21.07
N PHE A 22 6.28 0.23 21.91
CA PHE A 22 5.06 -0.43 21.47
C PHE A 22 4.22 0.47 20.57
N VAL A 23 4.15 1.76 20.90
CA VAL A 23 3.46 2.75 20.08
C VAL A 23 4.13 2.85 18.70
N TRP A 24 5.45 2.98 18.64
CA TRP A 24 6.18 3.06 17.38
C TRP A 24 6.02 1.80 16.51
N LEU A 25 6.03 0.61 17.13
CA LEU A 25 5.73 -0.64 16.45
C LEU A 25 4.31 -0.67 15.89
N ALA A 26 3.30 -0.25 16.67
CA ALA A 26 1.92 -0.19 16.21
C ALA A 26 1.76 0.77 15.02
N TYR A 27 2.37 1.95 15.08
CA TYR A 27 2.41 2.90 13.96
C TYR A 27 3.16 2.31 12.75
N GLY A 28 4.29 1.63 12.96
CA GLY A 28 5.05 0.97 11.92
C GLY A 28 4.25 -0.13 11.21
N VAL A 29 3.55 -0.97 11.96
CA VAL A 29 2.68 -2.02 11.42
C VAL A 29 1.51 -1.41 10.65
N ALA A 30 0.85 -0.37 11.18
CA ALA A 30 -0.22 0.33 10.48
C ALA A 30 0.27 0.97 9.17
N PHE A 31 1.44 1.61 9.20
CA PHE A 31 2.05 2.22 8.02
C PHE A 31 2.46 1.16 6.99
N ALA A 32 3.00 0.02 7.43
CA ALA A 32 3.31 -1.11 6.57
C ALA A 32 2.05 -1.70 5.92
N ALA A 33 0.97 -1.87 6.68
CA ALA A 33 -0.31 -2.34 6.16
C ALA A 33 -0.88 -1.38 5.10
N LEU A 34 -0.87 -0.07 5.38
CA LEU A 34 -1.25 0.96 4.39
C LEU A 34 -0.36 0.92 3.16
N GLY A 35 0.96 0.84 3.33
CA GLY A 35 1.92 0.74 2.25
C GLY A 35 1.66 -0.49 1.36
N LEU A 36 1.43 -1.65 1.97
CA LEU A 36 1.05 -2.88 1.24
C LEU A 36 -0.25 -2.69 0.46
N LEU A 37 -1.24 -2.01 1.04
CA LEU A 37 -2.52 -1.76 0.39
C LEU A 37 -2.36 -0.82 -0.81
N VAL A 38 -1.57 0.24 -0.67
CA VAL A 38 -1.24 1.18 -1.76
C VAL A 38 -0.48 0.46 -2.87
N VAL A 39 0.56 -0.31 -2.52
CA VAL A 39 1.33 -1.10 -3.50
C VAL A 39 0.44 -2.11 -4.20
N SER A 40 -0.47 -2.75 -3.47
CA SER A 40 -1.45 -3.69 -4.03
C SER A 40 -2.41 -3.00 -4.99
N CYS A 41 -2.91 -1.81 -4.65
CA CYS A 41 -3.78 -1.01 -5.50
C CYS A 41 -3.09 -0.59 -6.81
N LEU A 42 -1.85 -0.09 -6.71
CA LEU A 42 -1.03 0.27 -7.87
C LEU A 42 -0.72 -0.96 -8.75
N SER A 43 -0.39 -2.09 -8.12
CA SER A 43 -0.10 -3.34 -8.81
C SER A 43 -1.35 -3.91 -9.50
N GLN A 44 -2.53 -3.83 -8.86
CA GLN A 44 -3.81 -4.24 -9.42
C GLN A 44 -4.09 -3.44 -10.70
N ARG A 45 -3.90 -2.12 -10.67
CA ARG A 45 -4.08 -1.24 -11.83
C ARG A 45 -3.17 -1.64 -12.99
N GLN A 46 -1.90 -1.92 -12.71
CA GLN A 46 -0.96 -2.40 -13.75
C GLN A 46 -1.31 -3.79 -14.27
N ARG A 47 -1.76 -4.71 -13.40
CA ARG A 47 -2.20 -6.06 -13.79
C ARG A 47 -3.39 -6.01 -14.74
N VAL A 48 -4.38 -5.16 -14.47
CA VAL A 48 -5.55 -4.99 -15.35
C VAL A 48 -5.12 -4.49 -16.74
N ILE A 49 -4.27 -3.47 -16.82
CA ILE A 49 -3.77 -2.96 -18.12
C ILE A 49 -2.96 -4.04 -18.87
N LYS A 50 -2.11 -4.78 -18.17
CA LYS A 50 -1.29 -5.85 -18.77
C LYS A 50 -2.15 -7.01 -19.29
N GLN A 51 -3.23 -7.36 -18.58
CA GLN A 51 -4.18 -8.37 -19.04
C GLN A 51 -4.95 -7.93 -20.29
N ILE A 52 -5.32 -6.65 -20.38
CA ILE A 52 -5.97 -6.09 -21.58
C ILE A 52 -5.00 -6.14 -22.78
N SER A 53 -3.75 -5.71 -22.59
CA SER A 53 -2.76 -5.72 -23.68
C SER A 53 -2.47 -7.13 -24.21
N GLN A 54 -2.41 -8.12 -23.32
CA GLN A 54 -2.21 -9.52 -23.71
C GLN A 54 -3.39 -10.09 -24.50
N LYS A 55 -4.63 -9.71 -24.14
CA LYS A 55 -5.81 -10.11 -24.91
C LYS A 55 -5.82 -9.47 -26.30
N GLN A 56 -5.52 -8.18 -26.39
CA GLN A 56 -5.45 -7.44 -27.65
C GLN A 56 -4.39 -8.02 -28.60
N ALA A 57 -3.18 -8.30 -28.09
CA ALA A 57 -2.10 -8.89 -28.88
C ALA A 57 -2.46 -10.28 -29.47
N ARG A 58 -3.35 -11.03 -28.81
CA ARG A 58 -3.82 -12.32 -29.31
C ARG A 58 -4.87 -12.12 -30.42
N GLU A 59 -5.80 -11.19 -30.24
CA GLU A 59 -6.82 -10.86 -31.24
C GLU A 59 -6.21 -10.26 -32.51
N GLU A 60 -5.18 -9.43 -32.39
CA GLU A 60 -4.46 -8.88 -33.55
C GLU A 60 -3.80 -9.96 -34.40
N ARG A 61 -3.18 -10.97 -33.78
CA ARG A 61 -2.61 -12.10 -34.51
C ARG A 61 -3.68 -12.88 -35.28
N LEU A 62 -4.83 -13.14 -34.66
CA LEU A 62 -5.96 -13.81 -35.31
C LEU A 62 -6.55 -12.97 -36.46
N ARG A 63 -6.62 -11.65 -36.33
CA ARG A 63 -7.07 -10.75 -37.41
C ARG A 63 -6.12 -10.74 -38.59
N GLN A 64 -4.81 -10.72 -38.36
CA GLN A 64 -3.81 -10.76 -39.43
C GLN A 64 -3.81 -12.07 -40.22
N HIS A 65 -4.10 -13.20 -39.56
CA HIS A 65 -4.30 -14.48 -40.25
C HIS A 65 -5.61 -14.51 -41.05
N ARG A 66 -6.68 -13.85 -40.58
CA ARG A 66 -7.96 -13.80 -41.30
C ARG A 66 -7.93 -12.86 -42.51
N SER A 67 -7.17 -11.76 -42.47
CA SER A 67 -7.03 -10.83 -43.60
C SER A 67 -6.08 -11.31 -44.68
N LYS A 68 -5.21 -12.30 -44.40
CA LYS A 68 -4.35 -12.94 -45.40
C LYS A 68 -5.01 -14.14 -46.09
N ALA A 69 -6.19 -14.55 -45.66
CA ALA A 69 -6.93 -15.72 -46.17
C ALA A 69 -8.15 -15.33 -47.04
N VAL A 70 -8.30 -14.04 -47.38
CA VAL A 70 -9.26 -13.50 -48.36
C VAL A 70 -8.45 -12.89 -49.50
#